data_AF-A0A6L8GMD9-F1
#
_entry.id   AF-A0A6L8GMD9-F1
#
_cell.length_a   1.000
_cell.length_b   1.000
_cell.length_c   1.000
_cell.angle_alpha   90.00
_cell.angle_beta   90.00
_cell.angle_gamma   90.00
#
_symmetry.space_group_name_H-M   'P 1'
#
loop_
_entity.id
_entity.type
_entity.pdbx_description
1 polymer ?
#
loop_
_entity_poly.entity_id
_entity_poly.type
_entity_poly.pdbx_seq_one_letter_code
_entity_poly.pdbx_strand_id
1 'polypeptide(L)'
;MMKIVTQQLDEIMDSLSELEADWMDDAAKVIMARLQTIPVKPQYRGDDISALMNVENKFDFDAAKLCAGLFLGLSKDKFESELKKRRGPGGTGIKRFKADPQAFLDVLEDMGLCDAMAAIIKEPVNK
;
A
#
# COMPACT_ATOMS: atom_id res chain seq x y z
N MET A 1 -11.82 -43.17 -8.87
CA MET A 1 -10.37 -43.41 -8.95
C MET A 1 -9.69 -42.10 -9.31
N MET A 2 -8.74 -41.64 -8.47
CA MET A 2 -7.88 -40.51 -8.80
C MET A 2 -6.83 -40.98 -9.80
N LYS A 3 -6.73 -40.30 -10.95
CA LYS A 3 -5.75 -40.62 -11.98
C LYS A 3 -4.50 -39.79 -11.68
N ILE A 4 -3.42 -40.44 -11.26
CA ILE A 4 -2.12 -39.76 -11.13
C ILE A 4 -1.60 -39.53 -12.54
N VAL A 5 -1.56 -38.27 -12.96
CA VAL A 5 -0.96 -37.85 -14.22
C VAL A 5 0.45 -37.39 -13.91
N THR A 6 1.45 -38.20 -14.28
CA THR A 6 2.86 -37.81 -14.27
C THR A 6 3.14 -36.97 -15.50
N GLN A 7 3.24 -35.66 -15.33
CA GLN A 7 3.75 -34.73 -16.35
C GLN A 7 5.22 -34.46 -16.05
N GLN A 8 6.06 -34.41 -17.07
CA GLN A 8 7.43 -33.95 -16.90
C GLN A 8 7.45 -32.43 -16.76
N LEU A 9 8.44 -31.88 -16.04
CA LEU A 9 8.54 -30.43 -15.80
C LEU A 9 8.48 -29.63 -17.11
N ASP A 10 9.08 -30.17 -18.17
CA ASP A 10 9.10 -29.57 -19.50
C ASP A 10 7.69 -29.49 -20.12
N GLU A 11 6.84 -30.50 -19.92
CA GLU A 11 5.45 -30.49 -20.41
C GLU A 11 4.58 -29.48 -19.64
N ILE A 12 4.91 -29.21 -18.37
CA ILE A 12 4.27 -28.15 -17.60
C ILE A 12 4.68 -26.80 -18.17
N MET A 13 5.97 -26.60 -18.43
CA MET A 13 6.50 -25.36 -19.01
C MET A 13 5.93 -25.08 -20.40
N ASP A 14 5.80 -26.10 -21.25
CA ASP A 14 5.19 -25.98 -22.58
C ASP A 14 3.68 -25.68 -22.55
N SER A 15 3.01 -26.03 -21.45
CA SER A 15 1.59 -25.74 -21.24
C SER A 15 1.33 -24.34 -20.66
N LEU A 16 2.37 -23.68 -20.13
CA LEU A 16 2.29 -22.30 -19.65
C LEU A 16 2.32 -21.37 -20.85
N SER A 17 1.15 -20.91 -21.29
CA SER A 17 1.08 -19.76 -22.18
C SER A 17 1.43 -18.48 -21.42
N GLU A 18 2.15 -17.55 -22.06
CA GLU A 18 2.34 -16.19 -21.56
C GLU A 18 0.97 -15.56 -21.28
N LEU A 19 0.64 -15.40 -20.00
CA LEU A 19 -0.53 -14.64 -19.60
C LEU A 19 -0.12 -13.17 -19.70
N GLU A 20 -0.41 -12.53 -20.83
CA GLU A 20 -0.43 -11.06 -20.92
C GLU A 20 -1.60 -10.55 -20.08
N ALA A 21 -1.44 -10.61 -18.75
CA ALA A 21 -2.27 -9.84 -17.84
C ALA A 21 -1.74 -8.41 -17.87
N ASP A 22 -2.61 -7.46 -18.21
CA ASP A 22 -2.33 -6.03 -18.05
C ASP A 22 -2.17 -5.75 -16.55
N TRP A 23 -0.94 -5.92 -16.06
CA TRP A 23 -0.60 -5.83 -14.64
C TRP A 23 -0.75 -4.41 -14.11
N MET A 24 -0.86 -3.42 -15.01
CA MET A 24 -0.96 -2.00 -14.70
C MET A 24 -2.40 -1.52 -14.85
N ASP A 25 -3.26 -2.00 -13.94
CA ASP A 25 -4.61 -1.47 -13.80
C ASP A 25 -4.61 0.00 -13.33
N ASP A 26 -5.77 0.65 -13.36
CA ASP A 26 -5.88 2.07 -13.00
C ASP A 26 -5.49 2.35 -11.54
N ALA A 27 -5.64 1.36 -10.64
CA ALA A 27 -5.22 1.49 -9.26
C ALA A 27 -3.69 1.48 -9.15
N ALA A 28 -3.01 0.59 -9.87
CA ALA A 28 -1.56 0.55 -9.95
C ALA A 28 -0.98 1.87 -10.49
N LYS A 29 -1.58 2.44 -11.56
CA LYS A 29 -1.17 3.74 -12.12
C LYS A 29 -1.26 4.86 -11.08
N VAL A 30 -2.37 4.94 -10.35
CA VAL A 30 -2.56 5.99 -9.32
C VAL A 30 -1.62 5.81 -8.13
N ILE A 31 -1.36 4.56 -7.71
CA ILE A 31 -0.38 4.27 -6.65
C ILE A 31 1.03 4.72 -7.10
N MET A 32 1.46 4.35 -8.31
CA MET A 32 2.76 4.74 -8.84
C MET A 32 2.92 6.26 -8.93
N ALA A 33 1.92 6.94 -9.52
CA ALA A 33 1.93 8.40 -9.62
C ALA A 33 2.03 9.05 -8.23
N ARG A 34 1.30 8.52 -7.24
CA ARG A 34 1.34 9.03 -5.87
C ARG A 34 2.70 8.80 -5.20
N LEU A 35 3.28 7.61 -5.33
CA LEU A 35 4.62 7.33 -4.79
C LEU A 35 5.68 8.27 -5.37
N GLN A 36 5.58 8.62 -6.66
CA GLN A 36 6.48 9.56 -7.33
C GLN A 36 6.35 11.01 -6.83
N THR A 37 5.22 11.38 -6.22
CA THR A 37 5.02 12.73 -5.66
C THR A 37 5.57 12.91 -4.25
N ILE A 38 5.97 11.82 -3.58
CA ILE A 38 6.48 11.90 -2.21
C ILE A 38 7.88 12.55 -2.24
N PRO A 39 8.08 13.69 -1.56
CA PRO A 39 9.35 14.38 -1.58
C PRO A 39 10.41 13.56 -0.85
N VAL A 40 11.60 13.41 -1.45
CA VAL A 40 12.75 12.76 -0.81
C VAL A 40 13.22 13.62 0.37
N LYS A 41 13.15 13.06 1.58
CA LYS A 41 13.53 13.73 2.83
C LYS A 41 14.24 12.76 3.77
N PRO A 42 15.17 13.23 4.63
CA PRO A 42 15.81 12.40 5.65
C PRO A 42 14.87 12.04 6.81
N GLN A 43 13.82 12.83 7.01
CA GLN A 43 12.81 12.62 8.06
C GLN A 43 11.44 13.02 7.52
N TYR A 44 10.43 12.21 7.87
CA TYR A 44 9.01 12.49 7.60
C TYR A 44 8.30 12.77 8.92
N ARG A 45 7.20 13.52 8.86
CA ARG A 45 6.38 13.93 10.01
C ARG A 45 4.90 13.75 9.71
N GLY A 46 4.05 13.96 10.72
CA GLY A 46 2.58 13.88 10.58
C GLY A 46 2.02 14.68 9.39
N ASP A 47 2.60 15.85 9.05
CA ASP A 47 2.20 16.63 7.88
C ASP A 47 2.45 15.91 6.55
N ASP A 48 3.49 15.08 6.46
CA ASP A 48 3.77 14.26 5.28
C ASP A 48 2.76 13.11 5.15
N ILE A 49 2.39 12.48 6.27
CA ILE A 49 1.31 11.48 6.30
C ILE A 49 -0.02 12.13 5.90
N SER A 50 -0.27 13.34 6.42
CA SER A 50 -1.46 14.12 6.07
C SER A 50 -1.50 14.42 4.58
N ALA A 51 -0.40 14.87 3.98
CA ALA A 51 -0.30 15.12 2.54
C ALA A 51 -0.55 13.85 1.70
N LEU A 52 -0.11 12.68 2.17
CA LEU A 52 -0.38 11.40 1.52
C LEU A 52 -1.87 11.02 1.57
N MET A 53 -2.53 11.23 2.72
CA MET A 53 -3.87 10.72 3.01
C MET A 53 -5.01 11.70 2.67
N ASN A 54 -4.73 13.01 2.67
CA ASN A 54 -5.74 14.05 2.49
C ASN A 54 -6.16 14.18 1.01
N VAL A 55 -7.11 13.33 0.62
CA VAL A 55 -7.66 13.26 -0.73
C VAL A 55 -9.18 13.32 -0.71
N GLU A 56 -9.76 13.71 -1.85
CA GLU A 56 -11.19 14.04 -1.88
C GLU A 56 -12.13 12.85 -2.10
N ASN A 57 -11.70 11.87 -2.89
CA ASN A 57 -12.53 10.75 -3.30
C ASN A 57 -12.06 9.41 -2.71
N LYS A 58 -12.98 8.45 -2.68
CA LYS A 58 -12.73 7.13 -2.09
C LYS A 58 -11.63 6.35 -2.82
N PHE A 59 -11.57 6.44 -4.15
CA PHE A 59 -10.62 5.67 -4.95
C PHE A 59 -9.19 6.08 -4.63
N ASP A 60 -8.91 7.38 -4.62
CA ASP A 60 -7.61 7.93 -4.24
C ASP A 60 -7.28 7.64 -2.78
N PHE A 61 -8.28 7.61 -1.90
CA PHE A 61 -8.06 7.30 -0.48
C PHE A 61 -7.67 5.84 -0.28
N ASP A 62 -8.30 4.93 -1.01
CA ASP A 62 -7.92 3.52 -0.99
C ASP A 62 -6.50 3.34 -1.56
N ALA A 63 -6.14 4.07 -2.61
CA ALA A 63 -4.77 4.09 -3.14
C ALA A 63 -3.75 4.65 -2.14
N ALA A 64 -4.09 5.74 -1.43
CA ALA A 64 -3.24 6.31 -0.38
C ALA A 64 -3.02 5.33 0.78
N LYS A 65 -4.06 4.61 1.20
CA LYS A 65 -3.95 3.53 2.19
C LYS A 65 -3.03 2.40 1.72
N LEU A 66 -3.12 2.01 0.46
CA LEU A 66 -2.22 1.02 -0.11
C LEU A 66 -0.77 1.53 -0.12
N CYS A 67 -0.53 2.80 -0.47
CA CYS A 67 0.80 3.41 -0.37
C CYS A 67 1.35 3.33 1.06
N ALA A 68 0.55 3.71 2.07
CA ALA A 68 0.95 3.59 3.47
C ALA A 68 1.25 2.14 3.87
N GLY A 69 0.42 1.19 3.45
CA GLY A 69 0.65 -0.24 3.66
C GLY A 69 1.95 -0.74 3.03
N LEU A 70 2.30 -0.27 1.82
CA LEU A 70 3.53 -0.63 1.12
C LEU A 70 4.77 -0.19 1.91
N PHE A 71 4.81 1.04 2.44
CA PHE A 71 5.91 1.51 3.29
C PHE A 71 6.04 0.65 4.55
N LEU A 72 4.91 0.29 5.17
CA LEU A 72 4.88 -0.54 6.38
C LEU A 72 5.15 -2.03 6.10
N GLY A 73 5.32 -2.44 4.85
CA GLY A 73 5.51 -3.85 4.48
C GLY A 73 4.28 -4.71 4.78
N LEU A 74 3.08 -4.13 4.78
CA LEU A 74 1.83 -4.82 5.09
C LEU A 74 1.02 -5.08 3.83
N SER A 75 0.45 -6.28 3.71
CA SER A 75 -0.59 -6.55 2.73
C SER A 75 -1.84 -5.70 3.02
N LYS A 76 -2.69 -5.50 2.01
CA LYS A 76 -3.96 -4.77 2.15
C LYS A 76 -4.78 -5.26 3.35
N ASP A 77 -4.99 -6.57 3.45
CA ASP A 77 -5.81 -7.15 4.52
C ASP A 77 -5.17 -6.97 5.90
N LYS A 78 -3.84 -7.09 5.99
CA LYS A 78 -3.15 -6.89 7.26
C LYS A 78 -3.16 -5.43 7.69
N PHE A 79 -2.98 -4.50 6.76
CA PHE A 79 -3.09 -3.07 7.03
C PHE A 79 -4.50 -2.70 7.53
N GLU A 80 -5.55 -3.21 6.88
CA GLU A 80 -6.94 -3.02 7.32
C GLU A 80 -7.21 -3.60 8.71
N SER A 81 -6.64 -4.77 9.00
CA SER A 81 -6.76 -5.43 10.30
C SER A 81 -6.09 -4.60 11.41
N GLU A 82 -4.86 -4.13 11.19
CA GLU A 82 -4.13 -3.30 12.16
C GLU A 82 -4.83 -1.96 12.42
N LEU A 83 -5.33 -1.30 11.36
CA LEU A 83 -6.11 -0.07 11.51
C LEU A 83 -7.37 -0.29 12.34
N LYS A 84 -8.13 -1.38 12.07
CA LYS A 84 -9.33 -1.72 12.86
C LYS A 84 -8.99 -2.04 14.31
N LYS A 85 -7.91 -2.79 14.54
CA LYS A 85 -7.46 -3.16 15.88
C LYS A 85 -7.11 -1.92 16.72
N ARG A 86 -6.44 -0.93 16.13
CA ARG A 86 -6.01 0.29 16.83
C ARG A 86 -7.13 1.32 16.98
N ARG A 87 -8.02 1.46 15.98
CA ARG A 87 -9.10 2.48 15.98
C ARG A 87 -10.42 2.00 16.55
N GLY A 88 -10.56 0.69 16.77
CA GLY A 88 -11.80 0.09 17.24
C GLY A 88 -12.94 0.18 16.21
N PRO A 89 -14.21 0.17 16.67
CA PRO A 89 -15.37 0.15 15.78
C PRO A 89 -15.50 1.44 14.94
N GLY A 90 -16.11 1.34 13.76
CA GLY A 90 -16.39 2.49 12.87
C GLY A 90 -15.69 2.49 11.51
N GLY A 91 -15.02 1.40 11.14
CA GLY A 91 -14.40 1.23 9.83
C GLY A 91 -13.13 2.06 9.61
N THR A 92 -12.57 1.98 8.41
CA THR A 92 -11.23 2.49 8.05
C THR A 92 -11.24 3.27 6.73
N GLY A 93 -12.43 3.62 6.22
CA GLY A 93 -12.61 4.32 4.95
C GLY A 93 -12.62 5.85 5.09
N ILE A 94 -12.64 6.54 3.95
CA ILE A 94 -12.53 8.00 3.84
C ILE A 94 -13.52 8.76 4.74
N LYS A 95 -14.77 8.28 4.89
CA LYS A 95 -15.76 8.94 5.76
C LYS A 95 -15.32 8.98 7.22
N ARG A 96 -14.69 7.90 7.68
CA ARG A 96 -14.18 7.79 9.05
C ARG A 96 -12.88 8.59 9.24
N PHE A 97 -12.07 8.72 8.20
CA PHE A 97 -10.93 9.65 8.17
C PHE A 97 -11.40 11.09 8.25
N LYS A 98 -12.32 11.54 7.38
CA LYS A 98 -12.85 12.91 7.36
C LYS A 98 -13.56 13.30 8.67
N ALA A 99 -14.15 12.35 9.39
CA ALA A 99 -14.81 12.61 10.67
C ALA A 99 -13.82 12.89 11.82
N ASP A 100 -12.63 12.31 11.77
CA ASP A 100 -11.57 12.51 12.77
C ASP A 100 -10.20 12.25 12.12
N PRO A 101 -9.67 13.22 11.36
CA PRO A 101 -8.43 13.03 10.60
C PRO A 101 -7.24 12.82 11.52
N GLN A 102 -7.13 13.60 12.60
CA GLN A 102 -5.98 13.56 13.50
C GLN A 102 -5.86 12.18 14.15
N ALA A 103 -6.94 11.63 14.72
CA ALA A 103 -6.88 10.30 15.32
C ALA A 103 -6.59 9.17 14.31
N PHE A 104 -6.83 9.40 13.02
CA PHE A 104 -6.41 8.46 11.98
C PHE A 104 -4.92 8.60 11.68
N LEU A 105 -4.41 9.83 11.58
CA LEU A 105 -3.00 10.13 11.31
C LEU A 105 -2.11 9.67 12.48
N ASP A 106 -2.52 9.91 13.72
CA ASP A 106 -1.82 9.47 14.93
C ASP A 106 -1.62 7.95 14.93
N VAL A 107 -2.62 7.20 14.48
CA VAL A 107 -2.53 5.74 14.37
C VAL A 107 -1.51 5.31 13.32
N LEU A 108 -1.41 6.01 12.19
CA LEU A 108 -0.40 5.72 11.17
C LEU A 108 1.01 6.09 11.65
N GLU A 109 1.14 7.18 12.39
CA GLU A 109 2.40 7.57 13.03
C GLU A 109 2.82 6.53 14.08
N ASP A 110 1.91 6.09 14.94
CA ASP A 110 2.11 5.02 15.94
C ASP A 110 2.37 3.64 15.31
N MET A 111 2.05 3.46 14.03
CA MET A 111 2.41 2.27 13.26
C MET A 111 3.83 2.35 12.68
N GLY A 112 4.52 3.48 12.85
CA GLY A 112 5.89 3.71 12.40
C GLY A 112 5.98 4.17 10.94
N LEU A 113 4.93 4.75 10.37
CA LEU A 113 4.90 5.10 8.95
C LEU A 113 6.00 6.11 8.57
N CYS A 114 6.26 7.13 9.40
CA CYS A 114 7.32 8.11 9.15
C CYS A 114 8.70 7.45 9.05
N ASP A 115 9.02 6.57 10.00
CA ASP A 115 10.30 5.85 10.04
C ASP A 115 10.44 4.91 8.84
N ALA A 116 9.36 4.22 8.48
CA ALA A 116 9.33 3.33 7.32
C ALA A 116 9.54 4.10 6.00
N MET A 117 8.91 5.26 5.85
CA MET A 117 9.12 6.15 4.70
C MET A 117 10.58 6.63 4.62
N ALA A 118 11.18 7.06 5.74
CA ALA A 118 12.58 7.50 5.78
C ALA A 118 13.56 6.35 5.47
N ALA A 119 13.26 5.13 5.91
CA ALA A 119 14.11 3.96 5.66
C ALA A 119 14.10 3.53 4.18
N ILE A 120 12.98 3.69 3.49
CA ILE A 120 12.79 3.27 2.10
C ILE A 120 13.20 4.37 1.13
N ILE A 121 12.78 5.60 1.36
CA ILE A 121 13.05 6.74 0.48
C ILE A 121 14.42 7.29 0.83
N LYS A 122 15.45 6.68 0.23
CA LYS A 122 16.83 7.16 0.32
C LYS A 122 17.11 8.12 -0.82
N GLU A 123 17.87 9.16 -0.56
CA GLU A 123 18.53 9.90 -1.64
C GLU A 123 19.35 8.92 -2.48
N PRO A 124 19.36 9.04 -3.81
CA PRO A 124 20.24 8.24 -4.63
C PRO A 124 21.68 8.47 -4.15
N VAL A 125 22.35 7.39 -3.77
CA VAL A 125 23.80 7.44 -3.52
C VAL A 125 24.42 7.74 -4.87
N ASN A 126 24.75 9.01 -5.13
CA ASN A 126 25.58 9.38 -6.26
C ASN A 126 26.87 8.55 -6.17
N LYS A 127 27.01 7.56 -7.05
CA LYS A 127 28.26 6.84 -7.30
C LYS A 127 29.00 7.52 -8.43
#